data_AF-A0A7S4A637-F1
#
_entry.id   AF-A0A7S4A637-F1
#
_cell.length_a   1.000
_cell.length_b   1.000
_cell.length_c   1.000
_cell.angle_alpha   90.00
_cell.angle_beta   90.00
_cell.angle_gamma   90.00
#
_symmetry.space_group_name_H-M   'P 1'
#
loop_
_entity.id
_entity.type
_entity.pdbx_description
1 polymer ?
#
loop_
_entity_poly.entity_id
_entity_poly.type
_entity_poly.pdbx_seq_one_letter_code
_entity_poly.pdbx_strand_id
1 'polypeptide(L)'
;ARRLAASLEAAGAAVEASATRRVPTLTKRRALPPAADDEVETADACRRRTEAFVARVLVGLRQCPFTASPREAGVGLEEFDVHGAPILYAHSRCTSAPRLVSDVWTTIGEFLAQGEAAYSSVLLTAPAFDEDLETWVEAVFPLLEESLVAARVSRDIGIVCFHPRYETPSEKWLATHRFGHMYAPTTLRRYCAEAGAEDLAALPDDDLRYYGSYMRRSPHATINVLWSRQLAAAERRRESAGFYARNLRRLADTGRARLEEAAAGERVT
;
A
#
# COMPACT_ATOMS: atom_id res chain seq x y z
N ALA A 1 -20.30 10.52 -1.49
CA ALA A 1 -21.42 10.57 -0.52
C ALA A 1 -22.18 9.25 -0.47
N ARG A 2 -23.00 8.88 -1.47
CA ARG A 2 -23.73 7.59 -1.47
C ARG A 2 -22.81 6.36 -1.53
N ARG A 3 -21.73 6.41 -2.31
CA ARG A 3 -20.72 5.33 -2.37
C ARG A 3 -19.98 5.15 -1.04
N LEU A 4 -19.36 6.22 -0.52
CA LEU A 4 -18.77 6.22 0.83
C LEU A 4 -19.73 5.71 1.93
N ALA A 5 -21.02 6.11 1.91
CA ALA A 5 -22.01 5.59 2.85
C ALA A 5 -22.20 4.07 2.74
N ALA A 6 -22.36 3.54 1.51
CA ALA A 6 -22.47 2.11 1.27
C ALA A 6 -21.20 1.34 1.69
N SER A 7 -20.01 1.88 1.43
CA SER A 7 -18.75 1.28 1.87
C SER A 7 -18.62 1.25 3.40
N LEU A 8 -19.08 2.30 4.09
CA LEU A 8 -19.11 2.36 5.55
C LEU A 8 -20.09 1.34 6.14
N GLU A 9 -21.28 1.21 5.55
CA GLU A 9 -22.27 0.19 5.96
C GLU A 9 -21.74 -1.23 5.75
N ALA A 10 -21.11 -1.51 4.60
CA ALA A 10 -20.49 -2.81 4.32
C ALA A 10 -19.36 -3.15 5.31
N ALA A 11 -18.62 -2.16 5.77
CA ALA A 11 -17.58 -2.31 6.79
C ALA A 11 -18.11 -2.33 8.24
N GLY A 12 -19.42 -2.46 8.44
CA GLY A 12 -20.06 -2.57 9.75
C GLY A 12 -20.28 -1.25 10.49
N ALA A 13 -20.13 -0.10 9.82
CA ALA A 13 -20.45 1.20 10.40
C ALA A 13 -21.93 1.56 10.17
N ALA A 14 -22.60 2.10 11.18
CA ALA A 14 -23.97 2.59 11.03
C ALA A 14 -23.97 3.98 10.38
N VAL A 15 -24.63 4.14 9.22
CA VAL A 15 -24.75 5.41 8.50
C VAL A 15 -26.22 5.84 8.47
N GLU A 16 -26.56 7.01 9.01
CA GLU A 16 -27.89 7.61 8.85
C GLU A 16 -27.84 8.67 7.73
N ALA A 17 -28.71 8.53 6.73
CA ALA A 17 -28.85 9.52 5.66
C ALA A 17 -29.56 10.78 6.18
N SER A 18 -28.84 11.89 6.29
CA SER A 18 -29.46 13.19 6.60
C SER A 18 -30.13 13.76 5.35
N ALA A 19 -31.47 13.87 5.37
CA ALA A 19 -32.27 14.38 4.25
C ALA A 19 -31.95 15.84 3.85
N THR A 20 -31.17 16.58 4.63
CA THR A 20 -30.86 17.99 4.43
C THR A 20 -29.39 18.30 4.12
N ARG A 21 -28.49 17.30 4.10
CA ARG A 21 -27.05 17.52 3.84
C ARG A 21 -26.54 16.62 2.71
N ARG A 22 -25.85 17.23 1.73
CA ARG A 22 -25.14 16.52 0.63
C ARG A 22 -23.96 15.66 1.12
N VAL A 23 -23.62 15.74 2.40
CA VAL A 23 -22.55 14.97 3.05
C VAL A 23 -23.18 14.15 4.18
N PRO A 24 -22.99 12.81 4.20
CA PRO A 24 -23.43 11.98 5.32
C PRO A 24 -22.81 12.49 6.62
N THR A 25 -23.63 12.77 7.62
CA THR A 25 -23.16 13.12 8.97
C THR A 25 -23.26 11.88 9.85
N LEU A 26 -22.13 11.44 10.42
CA LEU A 26 -22.09 10.43 11.48
C LEU A 26 -22.71 11.04 12.75
N THR A 27 -24.02 10.84 12.96
CA THR A 27 -24.78 11.50 14.04
C THR A 27 -24.83 10.72 15.35
N LYS A 28 -24.41 9.46 15.38
CA LYS A 28 -24.31 8.67 16.61
C LYS A 28 -22.92 8.08 16.76
N ARG A 29 -22.14 8.62 17.70
CA ARG A 29 -20.99 7.92 18.28
C ARG A 29 -21.52 6.71 19.07
N ARG A 30 -21.86 5.62 18.39
CA ARG A 30 -21.83 4.33 19.07
C ARG A 30 -20.36 4.08 19.35
N ALA A 31 -19.98 4.15 20.62
CA ALA A 31 -18.63 3.76 21.02
C ALA A 31 -18.42 2.34 20.50
N LEU A 32 -17.58 2.19 19.47
CA LEU A 32 -17.11 0.88 19.07
C LEU A 32 -16.46 0.26 20.31
N PRO A 33 -16.71 -1.01 20.64
CA PRO A 33 -16.08 -1.65 21.78
C PRO A 33 -14.55 -1.49 21.67
N PRO A 34 -13.82 -1.31 22.78
CA PRO A 34 -12.36 -1.36 22.76
C PRO A 34 -11.95 -2.70 22.14
N ALA A 35 -10.94 -2.67 21.27
CA ALA A 35 -10.32 -3.90 20.79
C ALA A 35 -9.72 -4.63 22.01
N ALA A 36 -9.78 -5.95 22.03
CA ALA A 36 -9.02 -6.70 23.01
C ALA A 36 -7.53 -6.42 22.76
N ASP A 37 -6.86 -5.77 23.71
CA ASP A 37 -5.50 -5.25 23.56
C ASP A 37 -4.41 -6.35 23.59
N ASP A 38 -4.78 -7.60 23.89
CA ASP A 38 -3.82 -8.60 24.37
C ASP A 38 -3.13 -9.46 23.28
N GLU A 39 -3.46 -9.31 22.00
CA GLU A 39 -2.87 -10.13 20.92
C GLU A 39 -2.22 -9.34 19.76
N VAL A 40 -2.22 -8.00 19.80
CA VAL A 40 -1.65 -7.20 18.71
C VAL A 40 -0.15 -6.96 18.95
N GLU A 41 0.66 -7.28 17.93
CA GLU A 41 2.11 -7.08 17.96
C GLU A 41 2.50 -5.63 18.32
N THR A 42 3.63 -5.46 18.99
CA THR A 42 4.09 -4.14 19.43
C THR A 42 4.55 -3.27 18.24
N ALA A 43 4.38 -1.95 18.36
CA ALA A 43 4.82 -1.00 17.33
C ALA A 43 6.32 -1.15 16.98
N ASP A 44 7.18 -1.39 17.96
CA ASP A 44 8.61 -1.58 17.74
C ASP A 44 8.93 -2.86 16.97
N ALA A 45 8.20 -3.96 17.23
CA ALA A 45 8.37 -5.21 16.51
C ALA A 45 7.89 -5.07 15.05
N CYS A 46 6.69 -4.53 14.84
CA CYS A 46 6.18 -4.22 13.50
C CYS A 46 7.12 -3.30 12.72
N ARG A 47 7.67 -2.26 13.37
CA ARG A 47 8.65 -1.37 12.76
C ARG A 47 9.90 -2.12 12.31
N ARG A 48 10.51 -2.94 13.16
CA ARG A 48 11.73 -3.69 12.81
C ARG A 48 11.50 -4.61 11.62
N ARG A 49 10.36 -5.30 11.58
CA ARG A 49 9.98 -6.18 10.47
C ARG A 49 9.76 -5.41 9.17
N THR A 50 9.03 -4.30 9.23
CA THR A 50 8.82 -3.46 8.05
C THR A 50 10.13 -2.82 7.58
N GLU A 51 11.03 -2.41 8.47
CA GLU A 51 12.38 -1.96 8.10
C GLU A 51 13.19 -3.08 7.40
N ALA A 52 13.13 -4.32 7.89
CA ALA A 52 13.76 -5.48 7.26
C ALA A 52 13.21 -5.75 5.85
N PHE A 53 11.88 -5.69 5.70
CA PHE A 53 11.20 -5.77 4.41
C PHE A 53 11.67 -4.67 3.44
N VAL A 54 11.76 -3.42 3.90
CA VAL A 54 12.26 -2.31 3.07
C VAL A 54 13.71 -2.57 2.65
N ALA A 55 14.56 -3.00 3.59
CA ALA A 55 15.96 -3.34 3.33
C ALA A 55 16.10 -4.43 2.26
N ARG A 56 15.31 -5.50 2.38
CA ARG A 56 15.40 -6.65 1.50
C ARG A 56 14.72 -6.41 0.16
N VAL A 57 13.45 -6.01 0.17
CA VAL A 57 12.62 -5.96 -1.04
C VAL A 57 12.82 -4.67 -1.79
N LEU A 58 12.63 -3.52 -1.14
CA LEU A 58 12.68 -2.23 -1.84
C LEU A 58 14.12 -1.89 -2.24
N VAL A 59 15.08 -2.07 -1.33
CA VAL A 59 16.50 -1.76 -1.56
C VAL A 59 17.26 -2.94 -2.15
N GLY A 60 17.31 -4.08 -1.46
CA GLY A 60 18.14 -5.24 -1.82
C GLY A 60 17.76 -5.86 -3.18
N LEU A 61 16.48 -6.17 -3.37
CA LEU A 61 15.92 -6.64 -4.63
C LEU A 61 15.65 -5.49 -5.62
N ARG A 62 15.95 -4.25 -5.21
CA ARG A 62 15.80 -3.02 -6.01
C ARG A 62 14.40 -2.86 -6.59
N GLN A 63 13.37 -3.24 -5.82
CA GLN A 63 11.98 -3.15 -6.27
C GLN A 63 11.45 -1.72 -6.26
N CYS A 64 12.12 -0.80 -5.54
CA CYS A 64 11.91 0.64 -5.64
C CYS A 64 13.25 1.35 -5.86
N PRO A 65 13.45 2.06 -6.99
CA PRO A 65 14.71 2.75 -7.26
C PRO A 65 14.86 4.05 -6.47
N PHE A 66 13.78 4.52 -5.83
CA PHE A 66 13.71 5.77 -5.10
C PHE A 66 13.75 5.57 -3.58
N THR A 67 14.16 4.39 -3.13
CA THR A 67 14.37 4.07 -1.71
C THR A 67 15.84 3.71 -1.51
N ALA A 68 16.58 4.55 -0.79
CA ALA A 68 18.02 4.35 -0.57
C ALA A 68 18.29 3.36 0.57
N SER A 69 17.47 3.41 1.62
CA SER A 69 17.64 2.62 2.83
C SER A 69 16.29 2.41 3.53
N PRO A 70 16.23 1.56 4.57
CA PRO A 70 15.07 1.47 5.46
C PRO A 70 14.71 2.79 6.15
N ARG A 71 15.58 3.80 6.11
CA ARG A 71 15.32 5.07 6.77
C ARG A 71 14.94 6.18 5.81
N GLU A 72 15.17 6.02 4.51
CA GLU A 72 15.13 7.13 3.56
C GLU A 72 14.56 6.71 2.20
N ALA A 73 13.58 7.48 1.72
CA ALA A 73 13.01 7.35 0.38
C ALA A 73 12.89 8.73 -0.30
N GLY A 74 12.41 8.74 -1.54
CA GLY A 74 12.33 9.95 -2.38
C GLY A 74 13.67 10.37 -2.99
N VAL A 75 14.68 9.50 -2.97
CA VAL A 75 16.02 9.79 -3.51
C VAL A 75 16.07 9.67 -5.04
N GLY A 76 17.03 10.35 -5.68
CA GLY A 76 17.25 10.22 -7.12
C GLY A 76 16.20 10.91 -7.97
N LEU A 77 15.47 11.86 -7.38
CA LEU A 77 14.41 12.67 -8.00
C LEU A 77 14.74 14.17 -7.93
N GLU A 78 15.99 14.53 -7.66
CA GLU A 78 16.44 15.91 -7.43
C GLU A 78 16.27 16.79 -8.68
N GLU A 79 16.34 16.19 -9.88
CA GLU A 79 16.04 16.89 -11.15
C GLU A 79 14.59 17.37 -11.25
N PHE A 80 13.69 16.84 -10.41
CA PHE A 80 12.30 17.25 -10.28
C PHE A 80 12.05 18.02 -8.97
N ASP A 81 13.11 18.55 -8.34
CA ASP A 81 13.05 19.29 -7.08
C ASP A 81 12.43 18.46 -5.94
N VAL A 82 12.61 17.14 -5.99
CA VAL A 82 12.23 16.21 -4.91
C VAL A 82 13.51 15.73 -4.24
N HIS A 83 13.60 15.97 -2.93
CA HIS A 83 14.73 15.54 -2.12
C HIS A 83 14.36 14.33 -1.26
N GLY A 84 15.34 13.47 -1.02
CA GLY A 84 15.22 12.36 -0.08
C GLY A 84 14.86 12.85 1.32
N ALA A 85 14.00 12.11 2.01
CA ALA A 85 13.61 12.39 3.38
C ALA A 85 13.34 11.09 4.14
N PRO A 86 13.24 11.14 5.48
CA PRO A 86 12.95 9.98 6.28
C PRO A 86 11.62 9.26 5.95
N ILE A 87 11.57 7.95 6.19
CA ILE A 87 10.33 7.18 6.19
C ILE A 87 9.72 7.22 7.59
N LEU A 88 8.46 7.64 7.72
CA LEU A 88 7.71 7.54 8.97
C LEU A 88 7.12 6.13 9.11
N TYR A 89 7.51 5.41 10.16
CA TYR A 89 6.92 4.12 10.51
C TYR A 89 5.82 4.31 11.55
N ALA A 90 4.57 4.08 11.13
CA ALA A 90 3.39 4.23 11.98
C ALA A 90 2.76 2.86 12.27
N HIS A 91 1.95 2.78 13.32
CA HIS A 91 1.38 1.53 13.79
C HIS A 91 -0.07 1.72 14.27
N SER A 92 -0.98 0.89 13.77
CA SER A 92 -2.37 0.82 14.21
C SER A 92 -2.63 -0.48 14.97
N ARG A 93 -3.28 -0.36 16.13
CA ARG A 93 -3.78 -1.51 16.91
C ARG A 93 -5.23 -1.87 16.59
N CYS A 94 -5.84 -1.17 15.64
CA CYS A 94 -7.25 -1.29 15.41
C CYS A 94 -7.58 -2.61 14.71
N THR A 95 -8.65 -3.25 15.15
CA THR A 95 -9.14 -4.55 14.64
C THR A 95 -10.36 -4.39 13.72
N SER A 96 -10.74 -3.17 13.36
CA SER A 96 -11.87 -2.91 12.47
C SER A 96 -11.54 -1.87 11.42
N ALA A 97 -12.04 -2.08 10.20
CA ALA A 97 -11.74 -1.21 9.05
C ALA A 97 -12.08 0.27 9.31
N PRO A 98 -13.24 0.64 9.91
CA PRO A 98 -13.53 2.05 10.19
C PRO A 98 -12.55 2.71 11.16
N ARG A 99 -12.06 1.97 12.15
CA ARG A 99 -11.06 2.50 13.10
C ARG A 99 -9.68 2.61 12.47
N LEU A 100 -9.27 1.62 11.68
CA LEU A 100 -8.02 1.70 10.91
C LEU A 100 -8.03 2.93 9.98
N VAL A 101 -9.14 3.20 9.28
CA VAL A 101 -9.29 4.40 8.45
C VAL A 101 -9.12 5.68 9.28
N SER A 102 -9.65 5.72 10.51
CA SER A 102 -9.44 6.83 11.44
C SER A 102 -7.97 7.02 11.83
N ASP A 103 -7.25 5.93 12.10
CA ASP A 103 -5.81 5.97 12.42
C ASP A 103 -4.99 6.47 11.21
N VAL A 104 -5.36 6.02 10.01
CA VAL A 104 -4.75 6.49 8.75
C VAL A 104 -4.96 7.99 8.57
N TRP A 105 -6.17 8.50 8.81
CA TRP A 105 -6.44 9.94 8.71
C TRP A 105 -5.68 10.77 9.74
N THR A 106 -5.53 10.26 10.97
CA THR A 106 -4.71 10.90 11.99
C THR A 106 -3.25 10.98 11.53
N THR A 107 -2.73 9.87 11.01
CA THR A 107 -1.36 9.78 10.51
C THR A 107 -1.12 10.67 9.28
N ILE A 108 -2.09 10.76 8.36
CA ILE A 108 -2.06 11.69 7.23
C ILE A 108 -2.02 13.13 7.73
N GLY A 109 -2.81 13.49 8.74
CA GLY A 109 -2.81 14.83 9.32
C GLY A 109 -1.42 15.22 9.85
N GLU A 110 -0.76 14.31 10.57
CA GLU A 110 0.61 14.50 11.06
C GLU A 110 1.62 14.61 9.91
N PHE A 111 1.54 13.70 8.93
CA PHE A 111 2.41 13.69 7.75
C PHE A 111 2.32 15.00 6.96
N LEU A 112 1.10 15.47 6.71
CA LEU A 112 0.84 16.75 6.02
C LEU A 112 1.35 17.95 6.82
N ALA A 113 1.18 17.95 8.14
CA ALA A 113 1.62 19.05 9.00
C ALA A 113 3.15 19.18 9.08
N GLN A 114 3.87 18.06 8.99
CA GLN A 114 5.34 18.03 9.02
C GLN A 114 5.97 18.36 7.65
N GLY A 115 5.27 18.01 6.55
CA GLY A 115 5.67 18.34 5.19
C GLY A 115 6.76 17.43 4.58
N GLU A 116 7.02 17.60 3.28
CA GLU A 116 7.87 16.67 2.50
C GLU A 116 9.32 16.62 2.97
N ALA A 117 9.83 17.71 3.55
CA ALA A 117 11.21 17.77 4.05
C ALA A 117 11.41 16.94 5.33
N ALA A 118 10.35 16.72 6.11
CA ALA A 118 10.41 15.93 7.33
C ALA A 118 10.27 14.43 7.03
N TYR A 119 9.38 14.07 6.10
CA TYR A 119 9.14 12.68 5.73
C TYR A 119 8.82 12.54 4.24
N SER A 120 9.44 11.57 3.57
CA SER A 120 9.14 11.24 2.16
C SER A 120 7.88 10.38 2.04
N SER A 121 7.62 9.55 3.04
CA SER A 121 6.51 8.59 3.02
C SER A 121 6.16 8.12 4.42
N VAL A 122 4.99 7.51 4.55
CA VAL A 122 4.56 6.80 5.75
C VAL A 122 4.36 5.33 5.43
N LEU A 123 4.86 4.43 6.27
CA LEU A 123 4.47 3.01 6.29
C LEU A 123 3.69 2.73 7.57
N LEU A 124 2.36 2.71 7.47
CA LEU A 124 1.47 2.40 8.59
C LEU A 124 1.15 0.90 8.59
N THR A 125 1.62 0.18 9.60
CA THR A 125 1.32 -1.25 9.78
C THR A 125 0.03 -1.46 10.57
N ALA A 126 -0.77 -2.44 10.18
CA ALA A 126 -2.03 -2.82 10.81
C ALA A 126 -2.08 -4.35 11.03
N PRO A 127 -1.27 -4.90 11.95
CA PRO A 127 -1.07 -6.34 12.13
C PRO A 127 -2.36 -7.14 12.39
N ALA A 128 -3.40 -6.52 12.94
CA ALA A 128 -4.71 -7.16 13.12
C ALA A 128 -5.36 -7.65 11.82
N PHE A 129 -4.87 -7.21 10.66
CA PHE A 129 -5.38 -7.60 9.34
C PHE A 129 -4.46 -8.57 8.59
N ASP A 130 -3.35 -9.03 9.18
CA ASP A 130 -2.33 -9.84 8.47
C ASP A 130 -2.88 -11.13 7.84
N GLU A 131 -3.91 -11.70 8.46
CA GLU A 131 -4.59 -12.92 8.02
C GLU A 131 -5.94 -12.65 7.34
N ASP A 132 -6.38 -11.39 7.25
CA ASP A 132 -7.69 -10.99 6.73
C ASP A 132 -7.55 -10.14 5.44
N LEU A 133 -7.05 -10.81 4.40
CA LEU A 133 -6.90 -10.20 3.07
C LEU A 133 -8.25 -9.75 2.50
N GLU A 134 -9.33 -10.49 2.77
CA GLU A 134 -10.66 -10.18 2.25
C GLU A 134 -11.15 -8.84 2.79
N THR A 135 -11.14 -8.61 4.10
CA THR A 135 -11.50 -7.32 4.69
C THR A 135 -10.54 -6.22 4.22
N TRP A 136 -9.25 -6.52 4.09
CA TRP A 136 -8.25 -5.57 3.59
C TRP A 136 -8.61 -5.04 2.18
N VAL A 137 -8.93 -5.95 1.26
CA VAL A 137 -9.22 -5.60 -0.15
C VAL A 137 -10.65 -5.08 -0.33
N GLU A 138 -11.65 -5.70 0.29
CA GLU A 138 -13.06 -5.40 0.02
C GLU A 138 -13.63 -4.29 0.92
N ALA A 139 -13.02 -4.01 2.08
CA ALA A 139 -13.49 -2.96 3.00
C ALA A 139 -12.48 -1.83 3.20
N VAL A 140 -11.24 -2.14 3.60
CA VAL A 140 -10.25 -1.11 3.94
C VAL A 140 -9.91 -0.25 2.72
N PHE A 141 -9.64 -0.85 1.56
CA PHE A 141 -9.22 -0.08 0.39
C PHE A 141 -10.33 0.80 -0.18
N PRO A 142 -11.56 0.29 -0.43
CA PRO A 142 -12.63 1.14 -0.95
C PRO A 142 -12.97 2.28 0.00
N LEU A 143 -12.92 2.05 1.31
CA LEU A 143 -13.12 3.11 2.30
C LEU A 143 -12.03 4.18 2.23
N LEU A 144 -10.76 3.78 2.16
CA LEU A 144 -9.66 4.72 2.01
C LEU A 144 -9.78 5.50 0.70
N GLU A 145 -10.03 4.81 -0.42
CA GLU A 145 -10.21 5.43 -1.73
C GLU A 145 -11.32 6.48 -1.72
N GLU A 146 -12.52 6.10 -1.31
CA GLU A 146 -13.67 6.98 -1.26
C GLU A 146 -13.46 8.14 -0.28
N SER A 147 -12.79 7.90 0.86
CA SER A 147 -12.52 8.95 1.85
C SER A 147 -11.50 9.98 1.33
N LEU A 148 -10.41 9.55 0.71
CA LEU A 148 -9.39 10.44 0.14
C LEU A 148 -9.96 11.29 -0.99
N VAL A 149 -10.77 10.67 -1.86
CA VAL A 149 -11.48 11.38 -2.93
C VAL A 149 -12.47 12.39 -2.35
N ALA A 150 -13.25 12.01 -1.34
CA ALA A 150 -14.22 12.89 -0.70
C ALA A 150 -13.54 14.10 -0.02
N ALA A 151 -12.39 13.89 0.62
CA ALA A 151 -11.60 14.92 1.27
C ALA A 151 -10.76 15.76 0.28
N ARG A 152 -10.65 15.33 -0.99
CA ARG A 152 -9.85 15.97 -2.06
C ARG A 152 -8.35 16.04 -1.81
N VAL A 153 -7.83 15.19 -0.91
CA VAL A 153 -6.40 15.12 -0.60
C VAL A 153 -5.62 14.24 -1.57
N SER A 154 -6.29 13.54 -2.50
CA SER A 154 -5.62 12.72 -3.52
C SER A 154 -4.72 13.53 -4.48
N ARG A 155 -4.83 14.86 -4.45
CA ARG A 155 -3.93 15.78 -5.16
C ARG A 155 -2.59 15.94 -4.46
N ASP A 156 -2.58 15.76 -3.14
CA ASP A 156 -1.43 16.00 -2.27
C ASP A 156 -0.73 14.68 -1.94
N ILE A 157 -1.49 13.60 -1.76
CA ILE A 157 -0.99 12.28 -1.43
C ILE A 157 -1.57 11.16 -2.31
N GLY A 158 -0.77 10.12 -2.52
CA GLY A 158 -1.20 8.82 -3.01
C GLY A 158 -1.09 7.76 -1.92
N ILE A 159 -1.94 6.74 -2.01
CA ILE A 159 -1.88 5.57 -1.13
C ILE A 159 -1.56 4.33 -1.96
N VAL A 160 -0.73 3.49 -1.38
CA VAL A 160 -0.37 2.18 -1.90
C VAL A 160 -0.46 1.19 -0.75
N CYS A 161 -1.19 0.10 -0.95
CA CYS A 161 -1.36 -0.89 0.11
C CYS A 161 -0.57 -2.17 -0.16
N PHE A 162 -0.12 -2.78 0.94
CA PHE A 162 0.65 -4.01 0.99
C PHE A 162 -0.04 -4.98 1.95
N HIS A 163 0.20 -6.28 1.77
CA HIS A 163 -0.37 -7.32 2.61
C HIS A 163 0.51 -8.58 2.59
N PRO A 164 0.66 -9.35 3.68
CA PRO A 164 1.49 -10.57 3.70
C PRO A 164 1.07 -11.60 2.65
N ARG A 165 -0.23 -11.61 2.38
CA ARG A 165 -0.89 -12.46 1.39
C ARG A 165 -1.35 -11.68 0.16
N TYR A 166 -0.72 -10.54 -0.16
CA TYR A 166 -1.17 -9.71 -1.27
C TYR A 166 -1.23 -10.53 -2.56
N GLU A 167 -2.39 -10.46 -3.21
CA GLU A 167 -2.67 -10.95 -4.54
C GLU A 167 -3.24 -9.80 -5.35
N THR A 168 -2.89 -9.75 -6.65
CA THR A 168 -3.45 -8.73 -7.53
C THR A 168 -4.96 -8.97 -7.68
N PRO A 169 -5.82 -7.97 -7.37
CA PRO A 169 -7.26 -8.11 -7.54
C PRO A 169 -7.66 -8.43 -8.98
N SER A 170 -8.87 -8.94 -9.17
CA SER A 170 -9.40 -9.24 -10.51
C SER A 170 -9.44 -8.00 -11.40
N GLU A 171 -9.35 -8.17 -12.72
CA GLU A 171 -9.43 -7.05 -13.67
C GLU A 171 -10.73 -6.25 -13.53
N LYS A 172 -11.84 -6.92 -13.22
CA LYS A 172 -13.12 -6.25 -12.95
C LYS A 172 -13.03 -5.33 -11.73
N TRP A 173 -12.37 -5.79 -10.67
CA TRP A 173 -12.18 -5.01 -9.45
C TRP A 173 -11.23 -3.83 -9.71
N LEU A 174 -10.13 -4.05 -10.45
CA LEU A 174 -9.18 -2.99 -10.84
C LEU A 174 -9.81 -1.95 -11.79
N ALA A 175 -10.83 -2.32 -12.55
CA ALA A 175 -11.57 -1.37 -13.39
C ALA A 175 -12.43 -0.40 -12.56
N THR A 176 -12.86 -0.81 -11.36
CA THR A 176 -13.70 0.01 -10.47
C THR A 176 -12.91 0.78 -9.42
N HIS A 177 -11.73 0.29 -9.02
CA HIS A 177 -10.88 0.86 -7.99
C HIS A 177 -9.51 1.19 -8.55
N ARG A 178 -9.09 2.45 -8.44
CA ARG A 178 -7.91 2.95 -9.16
C ARG A 178 -6.68 3.15 -8.26
N PHE A 179 -6.77 2.75 -7.00
CA PHE A 179 -5.83 3.17 -5.96
C PHE A 179 -4.64 2.21 -5.78
N GLY A 180 -3.46 2.57 -6.29
CA GLY A 180 -2.18 2.01 -5.80
C GLY A 180 -1.90 0.52 -6.04
N HIS A 181 -2.75 -0.18 -6.79
CA HIS A 181 -2.64 -1.62 -7.04
C HIS A 181 -1.50 -2.00 -7.97
N MET A 182 -1.07 -3.25 -7.85
CA MET A 182 -0.24 -3.89 -8.86
C MET A 182 -1.02 -4.11 -10.17
N TYR A 183 -0.33 -4.04 -11.30
CA TYR A 183 -0.92 -4.30 -12.60
C TYR A 183 -1.35 -5.75 -12.78
N ALA A 184 -2.41 -5.96 -13.56
CA ALA A 184 -2.85 -7.29 -13.98
C ALA A 184 -1.78 -8.01 -14.82
N PRO A 185 -1.76 -9.36 -14.84
CA PRO A 185 -0.79 -10.13 -15.63
C PRO A 185 -0.74 -9.75 -17.11
N THR A 186 -1.89 -9.41 -17.70
CA THR A 186 -2.02 -8.93 -19.08
C THR A 186 -1.19 -7.66 -19.33
N THR A 187 -1.22 -6.73 -18.39
CA THR A 187 -0.44 -5.48 -18.47
C THR A 187 1.05 -5.72 -18.20
N LEU A 188 1.39 -6.57 -17.23
CA LEU A 188 2.79 -6.93 -16.96
C LEU A 188 3.45 -7.64 -18.15
N ARG A 189 2.70 -8.53 -18.83
CA ARG A 189 3.17 -9.22 -20.05
C ARG A 189 3.47 -8.22 -21.16
N ARG A 190 2.59 -7.23 -21.36
CA ARG A 190 2.81 -6.14 -22.32
C ARG A 190 4.08 -5.35 -21.99
N TYR A 191 4.27 -4.96 -20.73
CA TYR A 191 5.48 -4.25 -20.32
C TYR A 191 6.76 -5.06 -20.53
N CYS A 192 6.72 -6.38 -20.30
CA CYS A 192 7.86 -7.24 -20.60
C CYS A 192 8.15 -7.28 -22.10
N ALA A 193 7.13 -7.41 -22.95
CA ALA A 193 7.30 -7.42 -24.41
C ALA A 193 7.83 -6.06 -24.93
N GLU A 194 7.29 -4.94 -24.47
CA GLU A 194 7.76 -3.59 -24.82
C GLU A 194 9.21 -3.34 -24.40
N ALA A 195 9.69 -4.02 -23.35
CA ALA A 195 11.07 -3.94 -22.87
C ALA A 195 12.03 -4.94 -23.54
N GLY A 196 11.56 -5.74 -24.51
CA GLY A 196 12.38 -6.80 -25.14
C GLY A 196 12.75 -7.93 -24.16
N ALA A 197 11.84 -8.28 -23.25
CA ALA A 197 11.97 -9.36 -22.29
C ALA A 197 10.96 -10.47 -22.60
N GLU A 198 11.10 -11.10 -23.77
CA GLU A 198 10.16 -12.10 -24.29
C GLU A 198 10.09 -13.35 -23.42
N ASP A 199 11.20 -13.74 -22.77
CA ASP A 199 11.27 -14.80 -21.77
C ASP A 199 10.32 -14.55 -20.59
N LEU A 200 10.33 -13.32 -20.05
CA LEU A 200 9.42 -12.93 -18.96
C LEU A 200 7.99 -12.80 -19.47
N ALA A 201 7.82 -12.27 -20.67
CA ALA A 201 6.53 -12.17 -21.33
C ALA A 201 5.97 -13.55 -21.74
N ALA A 202 6.74 -14.63 -21.63
CA ALA A 202 6.32 -16.01 -21.89
C ALA A 202 6.07 -16.82 -20.61
N LEU A 203 6.31 -16.24 -19.43
CA LEU A 203 6.06 -16.91 -18.15
C LEU A 203 4.61 -17.41 -18.03
N PRO A 204 4.39 -18.54 -17.33
CA PRO A 204 3.05 -18.97 -16.93
C PRO A 204 2.32 -17.87 -16.15
N ASP A 205 1.00 -17.80 -16.30
CA ASP A 205 0.20 -16.78 -15.62
C ASP A 205 0.34 -16.84 -14.08
N ASP A 206 0.50 -18.04 -13.52
CA ASP A 206 0.75 -18.21 -12.08
C ASP A 206 2.05 -17.52 -11.64
N ASP A 207 3.13 -17.66 -12.42
CA ASP A 207 4.40 -17.01 -12.13
C ASP A 207 4.34 -15.50 -12.30
N LEU A 208 3.68 -15.00 -13.35
CA LEU A 208 3.48 -13.55 -13.52
C LEU A 208 2.67 -12.95 -12.38
N ARG A 209 1.59 -13.63 -11.93
CA ARG A 209 0.81 -13.19 -10.77
C ARG A 209 1.66 -13.21 -9.51
N TYR A 210 2.40 -14.28 -9.29
CA TYR A 210 3.27 -14.41 -8.12
C TYR A 210 4.33 -13.31 -8.08
N TYR A 211 5.18 -13.19 -9.11
CA TYR A 211 6.26 -12.22 -9.12
C TYR A 211 5.75 -10.77 -9.18
N GLY A 212 4.67 -10.51 -9.92
CA GLY A 212 4.04 -9.20 -9.94
C GLY A 212 3.54 -8.79 -8.55
N SER A 213 2.80 -9.67 -7.88
CA SER A 213 2.24 -9.40 -6.54
C SER A 213 3.29 -9.35 -5.43
N TYR A 214 4.44 -10.02 -5.60
CA TYR A 214 5.47 -10.12 -4.57
C TYR A 214 5.99 -8.76 -4.09
N MET A 215 6.07 -7.75 -4.97
CA MET A 215 6.45 -6.37 -4.59
C MET A 215 5.51 -5.72 -3.56
N ARG A 216 4.32 -6.29 -3.36
CA ARG A 216 3.29 -5.83 -2.42
C ARG A 216 3.15 -6.74 -1.20
N ARG A 217 4.01 -7.76 -1.05
CA ARG A 217 4.00 -8.69 0.08
C ARG A 217 4.92 -8.22 1.19
N SER A 218 4.34 -7.49 2.14
CA SER A 218 5.00 -7.00 3.37
C SER A 218 4.77 -7.96 4.55
N PRO A 219 5.56 -7.88 5.63
CA PRO A 219 5.36 -8.73 6.83
C PRO A 219 4.04 -8.47 7.54
N HIS A 220 3.49 -7.25 7.42
CA HIS A 220 2.18 -6.87 7.94
C HIS A 220 1.31 -6.24 6.86
N ALA A 221 -0.01 -6.26 7.03
CA ALA A 221 -0.92 -5.39 6.30
C ALA A 221 -0.46 -3.94 6.49
N THR A 222 -0.09 -3.26 5.40
CA THR A 222 0.59 -1.96 5.46
C THR A 222 0.00 -0.98 4.48
N ILE A 223 -0.27 0.24 4.93
CA ILE A 223 -0.70 1.37 4.11
C ILE A 223 0.50 2.29 3.95
N ASN A 224 0.95 2.44 2.70
CA ASN A 224 1.99 3.38 2.34
C ASN A 224 1.38 4.69 1.85
N VAL A 225 1.67 5.79 2.54
CA VAL A 225 1.27 7.14 2.13
C VAL A 225 2.47 7.82 1.50
N LEU A 226 2.26 8.36 0.29
CA LEU A 226 3.29 8.96 -0.54
C LEU A 226 2.84 10.34 -0.98
N TRP A 227 3.76 11.29 -1.13
CA TRP A 227 3.43 12.57 -1.75
C TRP A 227 3.11 12.41 -3.23
N SER A 228 2.00 12.97 -3.69
CA SER A 228 1.59 12.92 -5.10
C SER A 228 2.63 13.56 -6.02
N ARG A 229 3.34 14.59 -5.54
CA ARG A 229 4.47 15.20 -6.25
C ARG A 229 5.62 14.21 -6.46
N GLN A 230 5.99 13.45 -5.44
CA GLN A 230 7.03 12.42 -5.54
C GLN A 230 6.61 11.28 -6.46
N LEU A 231 5.34 10.86 -6.41
CA LEU A 231 4.78 9.88 -7.33
C LEU A 231 4.85 10.36 -8.79
N ALA A 232 4.46 11.61 -9.05
CA ALA A 232 4.54 12.20 -10.40
C ALA A 232 6.00 12.31 -10.90
N ALA A 233 6.93 12.71 -10.04
CA ALA A 233 8.36 12.74 -10.37
C ALA A 233 8.90 11.32 -10.68
N ALA A 234 8.56 10.36 -9.82
CA ALA A 234 8.91 8.95 -10.01
C ALA A 234 8.36 8.41 -11.33
N GLU A 235 7.11 8.69 -11.69
CA GLU A 235 6.51 8.26 -12.96
C GLU A 235 7.20 8.88 -14.18
N ARG A 236 7.56 10.16 -14.13
CA ARG A 236 8.28 10.84 -15.22
C ARG A 236 9.67 10.25 -15.45
N ARG A 237 10.36 9.84 -14.37
CA ARG A 237 11.67 9.18 -14.45
C ARG A 237 11.56 7.70 -14.81
N ARG A 238 10.45 7.05 -14.45
CA ARG A 238 10.25 5.61 -14.61
C ARG A 238 9.85 5.29 -16.04
N GLU A 239 10.80 4.76 -16.80
CA GLU A 239 10.50 3.95 -17.99
C GLU A 239 9.73 2.70 -17.56
N SER A 240 8.40 2.77 -17.53
CA SER A 240 7.56 1.77 -16.85
C SER A 240 7.77 0.35 -17.39
N ALA A 241 7.86 0.17 -18.71
CA ALA A 241 8.15 -1.13 -19.32
C ALA A 241 9.47 -1.72 -18.82
N GLY A 242 10.57 -0.98 -18.97
CA GLY A 242 11.91 -1.42 -18.52
C GLY A 242 11.97 -1.62 -16.99
N PHE A 243 11.28 -0.80 -16.22
CA PHE A 243 11.21 -0.93 -14.77
C PHE A 243 10.55 -2.25 -14.34
N TYR A 244 9.34 -2.53 -14.82
CA TYR A 244 8.62 -3.75 -14.43
C TYR A 244 9.32 -5.01 -14.94
N ALA A 245 9.86 -5.00 -16.17
CA ALA A 245 10.63 -6.13 -16.70
C ALA A 245 11.87 -6.43 -15.84
N ARG A 246 12.66 -5.41 -15.46
CA ARG A 246 13.83 -5.59 -14.59
C ARG A 246 13.44 -6.12 -13.20
N ASN A 247 12.36 -5.62 -12.63
CA ASN A 247 11.88 -6.04 -11.33
C ASN A 247 11.41 -7.50 -11.34
N LEU A 248 10.60 -7.87 -12.33
CA LEU A 248 10.15 -9.24 -12.52
C LEU A 248 11.33 -10.20 -12.75
N ARG A 249 12.32 -9.82 -13.56
CA ARG A 249 13.52 -10.64 -13.77
C ARG A 249 14.25 -10.94 -12.47
N ARG A 250 14.52 -9.92 -11.65
CA ARG A 250 15.20 -10.13 -10.35
C ARG A 250 14.45 -11.09 -9.44
N LEU A 251 13.12 -10.98 -9.42
CA LEU A 251 12.28 -11.87 -8.62
C LEU A 251 12.30 -13.31 -9.16
N ALA A 252 12.18 -13.46 -10.49
CA ALA A 252 12.27 -14.74 -11.16
C ALA A 252 13.64 -15.41 -10.94
N ASP A 253 14.74 -14.68 -11.11
CA ASP A 253 16.12 -15.14 -10.91
C ASP A 253 16.38 -15.55 -9.44
N THR A 254 15.74 -14.87 -8.49
CA THR A 254 15.81 -15.25 -7.07
C THR A 254 15.09 -16.57 -6.81
N GLY A 255 13.98 -16.79 -7.51
CA GLY A 255 13.16 -18.00 -7.43
C GLY A 255 12.14 -17.98 -6.29
N ARG A 256 10.94 -18.51 -6.56
CA ARG A 256 9.79 -18.54 -5.64
C ARG A 256 10.14 -19.07 -4.25
N ALA A 257 10.84 -20.21 -4.15
CA ALA A 257 11.14 -20.84 -2.86
C ALA A 257 11.99 -19.95 -1.94
N ARG A 258 13.05 -19.31 -2.47
CA ARG A 258 13.92 -18.43 -1.68
C ARG A 258 13.20 -17.14 -1.28
N LEU A 259 12.35 -16.63 -2.16
CA LEU A 259 11.51 -15.47 -1.87
C LEU A 259 10.51 -15.76 -0.74
N GLU A 260 9.88 -16.94 -0.72
CA GLU A 260 8.98 -17.35 0.36
C GLU A 260 9.72 -17.61 1.68
N GLU A 261 10.86 -18.30 1.63
CA GLU A 261 11.70 -18.52 2.82
C GLU A 261 12.11 -17.20 3.47
N ALA A 262 12.57 -16.23 2.67
CA ALA A 262 12.95 -14.92 3.17
C ALA A 262 11.75 -14.14 3.74
N ALA A 263 10.58 -14.21 3.09
CA ALA A 263 9.36 -13.56 3.58
C ALA A 263 8.83 -14.21 4.87
N ALA A 264 8.98 -15.52 5.02
CA ALA A 264 8.63 -16.23 6.25
C ALA A 264 9.55 -15.83 7.41
N GLY A 265 10.86 -15.68 7.16
CA GLY A 265 11.82 -15.20 8.16
C GLY A 265 11.43 -13.85 8.76
N GLU A 266 10.98 -12.90 7.93
CA GLU A 266 10.54 -11.56 8.37
C GLU A 266 9.25 -11.56 9.19
N ARG A 267 8.41 -12.59 9.07
CA ARG A 267 7.17 -12.73 9.85
C ARG A 267 7.39 -13.38 11.21
N VAL A 268 8.58 -13.91 11.48
CA VAL A 268 8.89 -14.63 12.72
C VAL A 268 9.96 -13.92 13.57
N THR A 269 10.87 -13.18 12.93
CA THR A 269 11.96 -12.40 13.59
C THR A 269 11.53 -11.03 14.09
#